data_AF-A0A158R380-F1
#
_entry.id   AF-A0A158R380-F1
#
_cell.length_a   1.000
_cell.length_b   1.000
_cell.length_c   1.000
_cell.angle_alpha   90.00
_cell.angle_beta   90.00
_cell.angle_gamma   90.00
#
_symmetry.space_group_name_H-M   'P 1'
#
loop_
_entity.id
_entity.type
_entity.pdbx_description
1 polymer ?
#
loop_
_entity_poly.entity_id
_entity_poly.type
_entity_poly.pdbx_seq_one_letter_code
_entity_poly.pdbx_strand_id
1 'polypeptide(L)'
;MLPAINPWVKVEEGRNDSCSAIRHKTNSHAKALAVYDKSSQLIECTSLFQGRCRLRNLHNITDVQIESPEPMLANDASSSAVVFVGNGPSGDPVLYVGTTFVRGPLFRDDIPAVTSLRLSRGRDGEAKEFELADKGLATGTEISLERKFRSSYRIDYVGGFESGKYAYFATRQGKTLGEDAPIQSRLVRVCTGDSHFYSYTEVMLECMKDDVDYNLVQDVYVATAGYNLAKALGISEGDEVLYGVFVADDANSFQRNFPTRRSAVCVYPIQKHIEKKFEENIMDCYKGLYTKQLPWFKSTAKCKPTHLSWKDVECGQDVNTNIGGGKPISAEPVLTVDNARFTAIAVNTTRGSTVAFIGTDDGRILKLGYASVLILHGHDSRKQYG
;
A
#
# COMPACT_ATOMS: atom_id res chain seq x y z
N MET A 1 -42.35 -5.00 -12.31
CA MET A 1 -41.92 -5.73 -11.09
C MET A 1 -40.69 -6.52 -11.45
N LEU A 2 -39.52 -6.05 -11.02
CA LEU A 2 -38.26 -6.79 -11.14
C LEU A 2 -38.22 -7.85 -10.03
N PRO A 3 -37.84 -9.11 -10.31
CA PRO A 3 -37.76 -10.12 -9.27
C PRO A 3 -36.57 -9.84 -8.35
N ALA A 4 -36.79 -10.01 -7.04
CA ALA A 4 -35.78 -9.86 -6.01
C ALA A 4 -34.66 -10.89 -6.19
N ILE A 5 -33.43 -10.41 -6.34
CA ILE A 5 -32.22 -11.23 -6.32
C ILE A 5 -32.03 -11.71 -4.88
N ASN A 6 -32.18 -13.01 -4.65
CA ASN A 6 -32.04 -13.64 -3.35
C ASN A 6 -30.52 -13.84 -3.09
N PRO A 7 -29.87 -13.15 -2.14
CA PRO A 7 -28.41 -13.14 -2.01
C PRO A 7 -27.84 -14.35 -1.23
N TRP A 8 -28.59 -15.45 -1.15
CA TRP A 8 -28.19 -16.61 -0.35
C TRP A 8 -27.21 -17.50 -1.13
N VAL A 9 -25.92 -17.24 -0.94
CA VAL A 9 -24.90 -18.27 -1.17
C VAL A 9 -25.12 -19.37 -0.12
N LYS A 10 -25.50 -20.57 -0.57
CA LYS A 10 -25.52 -21.76 0.28
C LYS A 10 -24.09 -21.99 0.79
N VAL A 11 -23.91 -21.97 2.10
CA VAL A 11 -22.70 -22.47 2.74
C VAL A 11 -22.70 -23.98 2.50
N GLU A 12 -21.76 -24.49 1.72
CA GLU A 12 -21.55 -25.94 1.62
C GLU A 12 -21.18 -26.48 3.02
N GLU A 13 -22.02 -27.38 3.52
CA GLU A 13 -21.76 -28.20 4.71
C GLU A 13 -20.58 -29.13 4.42
N GLY A 14 -19.36 -28.68 4.71
CA GLY A 14 -18.17 -29.50 4.50
C GLY A 14 -16.99 -29.28 5.44
N ARG A 15 -17.00 -28.25 6.30
CA ARG A 15 -15.82 -27.94 7.14
C ARG A 15 -16.15 -27.99 8.63
N ASN A 16 -15.59 -28.99 9.30
CA ASN A 16 -15.71 -29.26 10.74
C ASN A 16 -14.79 -28.35 11.57
N ASP A 17 -14.86 -27.04 11.35
CA ASP A 17 -14.25 -26.06 12.26
C ASP A 17 -15.18 -25.91 13.46
N SER A 18 -15.09 -26.85 14.41
CA SER A 18 -15.82 -26.85 15.67
C SER A 18 -15.53 -25.56 16.42
N CYS A 19 -16.50 -24.64 16.39
CA CYS A 19 -16.46 -23.40 17.13
C CYS A 19 -17.33 -23.56 18.37
N SER A 20 -16.72 -23.50 19.56
CA SER A 20 -17.44 -23.55 20.83
C SER A 20 -18.26 -22.29 21.12
N ALA A 21 -18.06 -21.21 20.36
CA ALA A 21 -18.80 -19.97 20.49
C ALA A 21 -20.08 -19.96 19.63
N ILE A 22 -21.15 -19.38 20.18
CA ILE A 22 -22.42 -19.18 19.48
C ILE A 22 -22.21 -18.20 18.33
N ARG A 23 -22.64 -18.57 17.12
CA ARG A 23 -22.53 -17.73 15.93
C ARG A 23 -23.77 -16.85 15.79
N HIS A 24 -23.57 -15.58 15.45
CA HIS A 24 -24.63 -14.62 15.15
C HIS A 24 -24.56 -14.21 13.67
N LYS A 25 -25.70 -13.78 13.11
CA LYS A 25 -25.73 -13.18 11.77
C LYS A 25 -25.00 -11.84 11.83
N THR A 26 -23.99 -11.68 10.99
CA THR A 26 -23.20 -10.45 10.86
C THR A 26 -23.07 -10.07 9.38
N ASN A 27 -22.84 -8.80 9.12
CA ASN A 27 -22.68 -8.31 7.76
C ASN A 27 -21.34 -8.79 7.15
N SER A 28 -21.38 -9.07 5.85
CA SER A 28 -20.17 -9.28 5.05
C SER A 28 -19.73 -7.96 4.45
N HIS A 29 -18.60 -7.44 4.90
CA HIS A 29 -17.96 -6.27 4.30
C HIS A 29 -16.93 -6.74 3.28
N ALA A 30 -17.04 -6.31 2.02
CA ALA A 30 -15.97 -6.48 1.05
C ALA A 30 -14.75 -5.67 1.54
N LYS A 31 -13.62 -6.36 1.72
CA LYS A 31 -12.39 -5.77 2.27
C LYS A 31 -11.38 -5.45 1.19
N ALA A 32 -11.32 -6.29 0.15
CA ALA A 32 -10.41 -6.11 -0.96
C ALA A 32 -10.98 -6.81 -2.21
N LEU A 33 -10.67 -6.24 -3.37
CA LEU A 33 -11.07 -6.76 -4.67
C LEU A 33 -9.92 -6.53 -5.65
N ALA A 34 -9.52 -7.58 -6.37
CA ALA A 34 -8.51 -7.47 -7.42
C ALA A 34 -8.88 -8.38 -8.60
N VAL A 35 -8.47 -7.98 -9.81
CA VAL A 35 -8.66 -8.78 -11.01
C VAL A 35 -7.35 -9.46 -11.35
N TYR A 36 -7.40 -10.77 -11.56
CA TYR A 36 -6.29 -11.55 -12.09
C TYR A 36 -6.53 -11.83 -13.57
N ASP A 37 -6.18 -10.85 -14.41
CA ASP A 37 -6.53 -10.83 -15.84
C ASP A 37 -6.00 -12.05 -16.60
N LYS A 38 -4.77 -12.49 -16.31
CA LYS A 38 -4.13 -13.61 -17.02
C LYS A 38 -4.90 -14.94 -16.89
N SER A 39 -5.73 -15.08 -15.86
CA SER A 39 -6.53 -16.28 -15.58
C SER A 39 -8.04 -16.03 -15.69
N SER A 40 -8.48 -14.82 -16.06
CA SER A 40 -9.90 -14.41 -16.06
C SER A 40 -10.58 -14.69 -14.71
N GLN A 41 -9.89 -14.35 -13.62
CA GLN A 41 -10.34 -14.57 -12.25
C GLN A 41 -10.53 -13.26 -11.50
N LEU A 42 -11.55 -13.22 -10.65
CA LEU A 42 -11.80 -12.16 -9.67
C LEU A 42 -11.38 -12.66 -8.29
N ILE A 43 -10.55 -11.88 -7.60
CA ILE A 43 -10.15 -12.12 -6.22
C ILE A 43 -11.05 -11.27 -5.33
N GLU A 44 -11.89 -11.91 -4.52
CA GLU A 44 -12.77 -11.26 -3.55
C GLU A 44 -12.33 -11.63 -2.13
N CYS A 45 -12.11 -10.65 -1.27
CA CYS A 45 -11.88 -10.90 0.14
C CYS A 45 -12.91 -10.17 1.01
N THR A 46 -13.40 -10.83 2.05
CA THR A 46 -14.51 -10.32 2.88
C THR A 46 -14.18 -10.39 4.37
N SER A 47 -14.86 -9.58 5.19
CA SER A 47 -14.68 -9.56 6.65
C SER A 47 -15.14 -10.85 7.33
N LEU A 48 -16.07 -11.60 6.71
CA LEU A 48 -16.55 -12.86 7.26
C LEU A 48 -15.49 -13.96 7.19
N PHE A 49 -15.74 -15.02 7.95
CA PHE A 49 -14.87 -16.21 8.01
C PHE A 49 -13.41 -15.86 8.35
N GLN A 50 -13.24 -14.85 9.21
CA GLN A 50 -11.95 -14.33 9.69
C GLN A 50 -11.13 -13.56 8.64
N GLY A 51 -11.71 -13.08 7.53
CA GLY A 51 -10.94 -12.34 6.53
C GLY A 51 -10.43 -13.22 5.39
N ARG A 52 -11.24 -14.18 4.92
CA ARG A 52 -10.87 -15.10 3.83
C ARG A 52 -11.07 -14.48 2.45
N CYS A 53 -10.29 -14.99 1.51
CA CYS A 53 -10.32 -14.61 0.11
C CYS A 53 -10.84 -15.76 -0.77
N ARG A 54 -11.42 -15.42 -1.92
CA ARG A 54 -11.96 -16.36 -2.91
C ARG A 54 -11.50 -15.98 -4.31
N LEU A 55 -11.16 -16.99 -5.11
CA LEU A 55 -11.08 -16.87 -6.56
C LEU A 55 -12.46 -17.18 -7.14
N ARG A 56 -12.96 -16.26 -7.96
CA ARG A 56 -14.22 -16.37 -8.68
C ARG A 56 -13.96 -16.29 -10.17
N ASN A 57 -14.85 -16.90 -10.95
CA ASN A 57 -14.83 -16.74 -12.40
C ASN A 57 -15.24 -15.31 -12.78
N LEU A 58 -14.43 -14.62 -13.58
CA LEU A 58 -14.72 -13.24 -13.97
C LEU A 58 -15.92 -13.14 -14.94
N HIS A 59 -16.20 -14.19 -15.72
CA HIS A 59 -17.37 -14.26 -16.59
C HIS A 59 -18.67 -14.57 -15.84
N ASN A 60 -18.56 -15.25 -14.69
CA ASN A 60 -19.70 -15.54 -13.83
C ASN A 60 -19.28 -15.47 -12.36
N ILE A 61 -19.41 -14.29 -11.76
CA ILE A 61 -18.94 -14.04 -10.39
C ILE A 61 -19.67 -14.86 -9.32
N THR A 62 -20.78 -15.53 -9.65
CA THR A 62 -21.44 -16.46 -8.71
C THR A 62 -20.66 -17.77 -8.54
N ASP A 63 -19.83 -18.13 -9.52
CA ASP A 63 -18.97 -19.30 -9.52
C ASP A 63 -17.72 -19.05 -8.66
N VAL A 64 -17.68 -19.69 -7.48
CA VAL A 64 -16.52 -19.69 -6.57
C VAL A 64 -15.65 -20.89 -6.93
N GLN A 65 -14.43 -20.63 -7.35
CA GLN A 65 -13.51 -21.67 -7.78
C GLN A 65 -12.65 -22.18 -6.62
N ILE A 66 -12.09 -21.27 -5.82
CA ILE A 66 -11.20 -21.59 -4.70
C ILE A 66 -11.46 -20.61 -3.56
N GLU A 67 -11.45 -21.10 -2.31
CA GLU A 67 -11.44 -20.28 -1.10
C GLU A 67 -10.12 -20.50 -0.35
N SER A 68 -9.55 -19.42 0.20
CA SER A 68 -8.29 -19.49 0.95
C SER A 68 -8.43 -20.47 2.14
N PRO A 69 -7.45 -21.37 2.35
CA PRO A 69 -7.51 -22.35 3.42
C PRO A 69 -7.33 -21.72 4.80
N GLU A 70 -6.67 -20.57 4.87
CA GLU A 70 -6.44 -19.79 6.08
C GLU A 70 -7.03 -18.36 5.98
N PRO A 71 -7.26 -17.68 7.13
CA PRO A 71 -7.60 -16.26 7.18
C PRO A 71 -6.46 -15.36 6.71
N MET A 72 -6.75 -14.36 5.86
CA MET A 72 -5.71 -13.55 5.20
C MET A 72 -5.74 -12.06 5.55
N LEU A 73 -6.89 -11.53 5.96
CA LEU A 73 -7.13 -10.09 6.12
C LEU A 73 -7.77 -9.72 7.46
N ALA A 74 -7.86 -8.41 7.70
CA ALA A 74 -8.72 -7.84 8.73
C ALA A 74 -10.19 -8.30 8.57
N ASN A 75 -10.76 -8.82 9.67
CA ASN A 75 -12.10 -9.39 9.72
C ASN A 75 -13.18 -8.43 10.27
N ASP A 76 -12.84 -7.15 10.49
CA ASP A 76 -13.78 -6.13 10.94
C ASP A 76 -14.22 -5.23 9.76
N ALA A 77 -15.14 -4.30 10.00
CA ALA A 77 -15.60 -3.39 8.96
C ALA A 77 -14.56 -2.31 8.61
N SER A 78 -13.84 -1.79 9.61
CA SER A 78 -13.09 -0.52 9.52
C SER A 78 -11.58 -0.66 9.29
N SER A 79 -10.97 -1.79 9.63
CA SER A 79 -9.52 -1.94 9.50
C SER A 79 -9.12 -2.20 8.05
N SER A 80 -8.07 -1.52 7.60
CA SER A 80 -7.75 -1.48 6.16
C SER A 80 -7.12 -2.78 5.66
N ALA A 81 -7.33 -3.04 4.38
CA ALA A 81 -6.71 -4.13 3.64
C ALA A 81 -6.50 -3.68 2.19
N VAL A 82 -5.34 -3.98 1.64
CA VAL A 82 -4.98 -3.72 0.25
C VAL A 82 -4.51 -5.02 -0.36
N VAL A 83 -5.02 -5.36 -1.54
CA VAL A 83 -4.53 -6.48 -2.32
C VAL A 83 -4.31 -6.06 -3.78
N PHE A 84 -3.27 -6.58 -4.40
CA PHE A 84 -3.04 -6.41 -5.84
C PHE A 84 -2.27 -7.61 -6.39
N VAL A 85 -2.48 -7.88 -7.68
CA VAL A 85 -1.77 -8.96 -8.37
C VAL A 85 -0.44 -8.42 -8.90
N GLY A 86 0.63 -9.17 -8.69
CA GLY A 86 1.96 -8.84 -9.18
C GLY A 86 2.79 -10.06 -9.50
N ASN A 87 4.07 -9.85 -9.81
CA ASN A 87 5.07 -10.89 -10.04
C ASN A 87 5.74 -11.32 -8.73
N GLY A 88 6.02 -12.61 -8.57
CA GLY A 88 6.74 -13.17 -7.42
C GLY A 88 8.15 -13.67 -7.75
N PRO A 89 8.83 -14.36 -6.80
CA PRO A 89 10.26 -14.70 -6.86
C PRO A 89 10.71 -15.55 -8.07
N SER A 90 9.79 -16.24 -8.73
CA SER A 90 10.04 -17.05 -9.93
C SER A 90 9.41 -16.46 -11.20
N GLY A 91 8.92 -15.22 -11.15
CA GLY A 91 8.07 -14.63 -12.19
C GLY A 91 6.63 -15.16 -12.20
N ASP A 92 6.30 -16.05 -11.26
CA ASP A 92 4.95 -16.57 -11.06
C ASP A 92 4.03 -15.46 -10.53
N PRO A 93 2.75 -15.42 -10.94
CA PRO A 93 1.80 -14.43 -10.45
C PRO A 93 1.47 -14.68 -8.98
N VAL A 94 1.54 -13.62 -8.19
CA VAL A 94 1.25 -13.62 -6.76
C VAL A 94 0.24 -12.54 -6.40
N LEU A 95 -0.49 -12.76 -5.32
CA LEU A 95 -1.31 -11.77 -4.65
C LEU A 95 -0.50 -11.12 -3.54
N TYR A 96 -0.15 -9.86 -3.72
CA TYR A 96 0.38 -9.04 -2.64
C TYR A 96 -0.76 -8.62 -1.72
N VAL A 97 -0.57 -8.79 -0.41
CA VAL A 97 -1.56 -8.50 0.61
C VAL A 97 -0.91 -7.65 1.69
N GLY A 98 -1.51 -6.50 1.99
CA GLY A 98 -1.19 -5.65 3.13
C GLY A 98 -2.44 -5.46 3.97
N THR A 99 -2.40 -5.81 5.26
CA THR A 99 -3.60 -5.76 6.11
C THR A 99 -3.30 -5.23 7.50
N THR A 100 -4.21 -4.38 8.00
CA THR A 100 -4.15 -3.94 9.39
C THR A 100 -4.44 -5.11 10.32
N PHE A 101 -3.62 -5.23 11.36
CA PHE A 101 -3.86 -6.22 12.41
C PHE A 101 -5.16 -5.89 13.15
N VAL A 102 -6.02 -6.89 13.37
CA VAL A 102 -7.17 -6.80 14.27
C VAL A 102 -7.06 -7.92 15.28
N ARG A 103 -7.20 -7.55 16.56
CA ARG A 103 -7.23 -8.53 17.64
C ARG A 103 -8.46 -9.42 17.49
N GLY A 104 -8.28 -10.72 17.66
CA GLY A 104 -9.39 -11.67 17.61
C GLY A 104 -9.03 -13.00 18.27
N PRO A 105 -9.91 -14.02 18.15
CA PRO A 105 -9.64 -15.38 18.63
C PRO A 105 -8.46 -16.03 17.87
N LEU A 106 -8.18 -17.31 18.17
CA LEU A 106 -7.09 -18.11 17.57
C LEU A 106 -6.94 -17.88 16.04
N PHE A 107 -5.72 -18.07 15.52
CA PHE A 107 -5.31 -17.86 14.11
C PHE A 107 -5.06 -16.40 13.66
N ARG A 108 -5.51 -15.40 14.44
CA ARG A 108 -5.26 -13.98 14.09
C ARG A 108 -3.83 -13.53 14.33
N ASP A 109 -3.13 -14.17 15.26
CA ASP A 109 -1.73 -13.86 15.56
C ASP A 109 -0.75 -14.26 14.45
N ASP A 110 -1.21 -15.05 13.49
CA ASP A 110 -0.40 -15.59 12.40
C ASP A 110 -0.65 -14.86 11.07
N ILE A 111 -1.57 -13.90 11.02
CA ILE A 111 -1.79 -13.08 9.82
C ILE A 111 -0.64 -12.06 9.69
N PRO A 112 0.17 -12.15 8.62
CA PRO A 112 1.26 -11.21 8.40
C PRO A 112 0.74 -9.81 8.06
N ALA A 113 1.58 -8.81 8.31
CA ALA A 113 1.28 -7.42 7.99
C ALA A 113 1.33 -7.19 6.47
N VAL A 114 2.38 -7.73 5.84
CA VAL A 114 2.54 -7.79 4.39
C VAL A 114 2.97 -9.19 3.98
N THR A 115 2.36 -9.74 2.93
CA THR A 115 2.71 -11.06 2.38
C THR A 115 2.49 -11.10 0.87
N SER A 116 3.14 -12.04 0.18
CA SER A 116 2.79 -12.42 -1.19
C SER A 116 2.36 -13.89 -1.24
N LEU A 117 1.21 -14.14 -1.85
CA LEU A 117 0.56 -15.46 -1.89
C LEU A 117 0.46 -15.97 -3.33
N ARG A 118 0.54 -17.27 -3.54
CA ARG A 118 0.41 -17.89 -4.88
C ARG A 118 -1.01 -17.71 -5.42
N LEU A 119 -1.12 -17.42 -6.72
CA LEU A 119 -2.41 -17.39 -7.45
C LEU A 119 -2.58 -18.56 -8.42
N SER A 120 -1.59 -19.44 -8.51
CA SER A 120 -1.58 -20.58 -9.42
C SER A 120 -1.26 -21.86 -8.66
N ARG A 121 -1.69 -22.98 -9.23
CA ARG A 121 -1.34 -24.31 -8.74
C ARG A 121 0.17 -24.52 -8.69
N GLY A 122 0.59 -25.44 -7.82
CA GLY A 122 1.95 -25.95 -7.82
C GLY A 122 2.32 -26.58 -9.17
N ARG A 123 3.62 -26.65 -9.46
CA ARG A 123 4.14 -27.30 -10.69
C ARG A 123 3.83 -28.80 -10.74
N ASP A 124 3.56 -29.38 -9.59
CA ASP A 124 3.12 -30.75 -9.34
C ASP A 124 1.60 -30.95 -9.49
N GLY A 125 0.84 -29.87 -9.75
CA GLY A 125 -0.62 -29.89 -9.87
C GLY A 125 -1.37 -29.75 -8.53
N GLU A 126 -0.65 -29.62 -7.41
CA GLU A 126 -1.23 -29.39 -6.09
C GLU A 126 -1.92 -28.02 -6.01
N ALA A 127 -3.05 -27.97 -5.30
CA ALA A 127 -3.76 -26.73 -5.03
C ALA A 127 -2.99 -25.94 -3.96
N LYS A 128 -2.16 -25.00 -4.41
CA LYS A 128 -1.29 -24.14 -3.58
C LYS A 128 -1.72 -22.67 -3.61
N GLU A 129 -2.87 -22.38 -4.22
CA GLU A 129 -3.45 -21.05 -4.25
C GLU A 129 -3.67 -20.51 -2.83
N PHE A 130 -3.33 -19.25 -2.62
CA PHE A 130 -3.33 -18.57 -1.31
C PHE A 130 -2.30 -19.08 -0.29
N GLU A 131 -1.41 -20.02 -0.63
CA GLU A 131 -0.23 -20.29 0.17
C GLU A 131 0.86 -19.23 -0.06
N LEU A 132 1.81 -19.10 0.86
CA LEU A 132 2.97 -18.22 0.67
C LEU A 132 3.67 -18.52 -0.66
N ALA A 133 4.02 -17.44 -1.39
CA ALA A 133 4.76 -17.55 -2.65
C ALA A 133 6.07 -18.30 -2.46
N ASP A 134 6.79 -18.04 -1.37
CA ASP A 134 7.89 -18.88 -0.91
C ASP A 134 7.81 -19.06 0.61
N LYS A 135 8.04 -20.31 1.06
CA LYS A 135 8.00 -20.70 2.46
C LYS A 135 9.26 -21.50 2.78
N GLY A 136 10.23 -20.83 3.38
CA GLY A 136 11.43 -21.44 3.93
C GLY A 136 11.24 -21.96 5.35
N LEU A 137 12.29 -22.56 5.91
CA LEU A 137 12.29 -23.08 7.28
C LEU A 137 12.24 -21.97 8.34
N ALA A 138 12.84 -20.82 8.05
CA ALA A 138 12.99 -19.70 9.00
C ALA A 138 12.50 -18.35 8.44
N THR A 139 12.25 -18.28 7.13
CA THR A 139 11.85 -17.07 6.39
C THR A 139 10.84 -17.44 5.33
N GLY A 140 10.24 -16.44 4.69
CA GLY A 140 9.34 -16.63 3.56
C GLY A 140 8.93 -15.28 3.01
N THR A 141 7.97 -15.28 2.09
CA THR A 141 7.47 -14.06 1.49
C THR A 141 6.42 -13.37 2.36
N GLU A 142 6.79 -13.04 3.60
CA GLU A 142 5.94 -12.36 4.57
C GLU A 142 6.74 -11.57 5.60
N ILE A 143 6.10 -10.57 6.21
CA ILE A 143 6.58 -9.85 7.38
C ILE A 143 5.44 -9.65 8.37
N SER A 144 5.70 -9.93 9.65
CA SER A 144 4.70 -9.92 10.71
C SER A 144 5.05 -8.92 11.80
N LEU A 145 4.07 -8.13 12.27
CA LEU A 145 4.26 -7.30 13.46
C LEU A 145 4.68 -8.18 14.65
N GLU A 146 5.63 -7.69 15.43
CA GLU A 146 6.00 -8.29 16.71
C GLU A 146 4.80 -8.35 17.65
N ARG A 147 4.60 -9.51 18.29
CA ARG A 147 3.45 -9.80 19.17
C ARG A 147 3.13 -8.68 20.17
N LYS A 148 4.17 -8.10 20.79
CA LYS A 148 4.05 -7.04 21.80
C LYS A 148 3.52 -5.70 21.26
N PHE A 149 3.58 -5.45 19.96
CA PHE A 149 3.14 -4.19 19.35
C PHE A 149 1.81 -4.30 18.61
N ARG A 150 1.28 -5.51 18.42
CA ARG A 150 0.04 -5.73 17.65
C ARG A 150 -1.18 -4.99 18.18
N SER A 151 -1.26 -4.76 19.49
CA SER A 151 -2.40 -4.04 20.09
C SER A 151 -2.20 -2.52 20.17
N SER A 152 -0.96 -2.03 20.07
CA SER A 152 -0.62 -0.62 20.31
C SER A 152 -0.02 0.09 19.10
N TYR A 153 0.40 -0.66 18.08
CA TYR A 153 0.96 -0.13 16.84
C TYR A 153 0.09 -0.56 15.66
N ARG A 154 -0.62 0.41 15.09
CA ARG A 154 -1.53 0.20 13.96
C ARG A 154 -0.89 0.69 12.66
N ILE A 155 -0.98 -0.14 11.63
CA ILE A 155 -0.62 0.22 10.25
C ILE A 155 -1.88 0.20 9.41
N ASP A 156 -2.24 1.35 8.84
CA ASP A 156 -3.29 1.44 7.84
C ASP A 156 -2.66 1.36 6.44
N TYR A 157 -3.17 0.48 5.59
CA TYR A 157 -2.78 0.30 4.21
C TYR A 157 -3.74 1.07 3.32
N VAL A 158 -3.23 2.02 2.55
CA VAL A 158 -4.02 2.97 1.76
C VAL A 158 -4.10 2.55 0.30
N GLY A 159 -2.98 2.09 -0.28
CA GLY A 159 -2.94 1.58 -1.64
C GLY A 159 -1.69 0.75 -1.88
N GLY A 160 -1.65 0.06 -3.01
CA GLY A 160 -0.54 -0.80 -3.38
C GLY A 160 -0.46 -1.00 -4.89
N PHE A 161 0.75 -1.18 -5.38
CA PHE A 161 1.03 -1.28 -6.82
C PHE A 161 2.37 -1.98 -7.06
N GLU A 162 2.55 -2.52 -8.25
CA GLU A 162 3.85 -2.96 -8.76
C GLU A 162 4.39 -1.92 -9.76
N SER A 163 5.68 -1.62 -9.67
CA SER A 163 6.41 -0.85 -10.70
C SER A 163 7.82 -1.40 -10.84
N GLY A 164 8.22 -1.66 -12.09
CA GLY A 164 9.49 -2.30 -12.40
C GLY A 164 9.62 -3.69 -11.76
N LYS A 165 10.52 -3.82 -10.78
CA LYS A 165 10.80 -5.09 -10.07
C LYS A 165 10.42 -5.05 -8.60
N TYR A 166 9.56 -4.10 -8.22
CA TYR A 166 9.21 -3.86 -6.84
C TYR A 166 7.70 -3.79 -6.66
N ALA A 167 7.25 -4.32 -5.54
CA ALA A 167 5.90 -4.16 -5.03
C ALA A 167 5.93 -3.10 -3.91
N TYR A 168 4.95 -2.20 -3.94
CA TYR A 168 4.85 -1.07 -3.03
C TYR A 168 3.53 -1.06 -2.27
N PHE A 169 3.57 -0.55 -1.04
CA PHE A 169 2.37 -0.21 -0.28
C PHE A 169 2.49 1.20 0.31
N ALA A 170 1.48 2.04 0.06
CA ALA A 170 1.32 3.30 0.77
C ALA A 170 0.62 3.03 2.10
N THR A 171 1.19 3.51 3.20
CA THR A 171 0.70 3.24 4.56
C THR A 171 0.59 4.52 5.38
N ARG A 172 -0.31 4.52 6.37
CA ARG A 172 -0.33 5.49 7.48
C ARG A 172 -0.06 4.75 8.78
N GLN A 173 0.89 5.24 9.55
CA GLN A 173 1.32 4.62 10.79
C GLN A 173 2.06 5.61 11.69
N GLY A 174 2.22 5.27 12.97
CA GLY A 174 2.96 6.11 13.92
C GLY A 174 4.42 6.28 13.51
N LYS A 175 4.94 7.51 13.61
CA LYS A 175 6.36 7.82 13.36
C LYS A 175 7.28 7.02 14.27
N THR A 176 6.86 6.84 15.51
CA THR A 176 7.51 6.01 16.53
C THR A 176 6.50 5.07 17.19
N LEU A 177 6.96 4.26 18.14
CA LEU A 177 6.07 3.56 19.06
C LEU A 177 5.45 4.54 20.06
N GLY A 178 4.28 4.18 20.59
CA GLY A 178 3.53 4.98 21.59
C GLY A 178 2.21 5.51 21.02
N GLU A 179 1.21 5.63 21.88
CA GLU A 179 -0.14 6.06 21.48
C GLU A 179 -0.17 7.52 21.00
N ASP A 180 0.72 8.37 21.52
CA ASP A 180 0.82 9.79 21.16
C ASP A 180 1.75 10.05 19.94
N ALA A 181 2.30 9.01 19.34
CA ALA A 181 3.21 9.15 18.21
C ALA A 181 2.47 9.82 17.03
N PRO A 182 3.04 10.89 16.43
CA PRO A 182 2.45 11.51 15.24
C PRO A 182 2.26 10.46 14.13
N ILE A 183 1.11 10.51 13.45
CA ILE A 183 0.87 9.67 12.29
C ILE A 183 1.64 10.27 11.11
N GLN A 184 2.22 9.39 10.28
CA GLN A 184 2.88 9.78 9.06
C GLN A 184 2.59 8.79 7.95
N SER A 185 2.74 9.25 6.72
CA SER A 185 2.69 8.41 5.54
C SER A 185 4.06 7.74 5.31
N ARG A 186 4.04 6.46 4.97
CA ARG A 186 5.24 5.72 4.53
C ARG A 186 4.96 4.97 3.24
N LEU A 187 5.99 4.84 2.43
CA LEU A 187 6.02 3.93 1.30
C LEU A 187 6.84 2.70 1.69
N VAL A 188 6.18 1.55 1.69
CA VAL A 188 6.79 0.23 1.82
C VAL A 188 7.23 -0.24 0.44
N ARG A 189 8.37 -0.92 0.34
CA ARG A 189 8.87 -1.54 -0.89
C ARG A 189 9.44 -2.93 -0.58
N VAL A 190 9.20 -3.89 -1.49
CA VAL A 190 9.81 -5.21 -1.51
C VAL A 190 10.15 -5.60 -2.95
N CYS A 191 11.27 -6.29 -3.18
CA CYS A 191 11.57 -6.85 -4.51
C CYS A 191 10.60 -7.98 -4.85
N THR A 192 10.12 -8.00 -6.09
CA THR A 192 9.29 -9.11 -6.59
C THR A 192 10.07 -10.42 -6.65
N GLY A 193 11.38 -10.34 -6.91
CA GLY A 193 12.32 -11.46 -6.96
C GLY A 193 12.74 -12.05 -5.61
N ASP A 194 12.33 -11.47 -4.48
CA ASP A 194 12.84 -11.82 -3.16
C ASP A 194 11.96 -12.86 -2.45
N SER A 195 12.47 -14.09 -2.34
CA SER A 195 11.83 -15.23 -1.68
C SER A 195 11.82 -15.18 -0.15
N HIS A 196 12.48 -14.19 0.45
CA HIS A 196 12.68 -14.12 1.91
C HIS A 196 12.21 -12.80 2.53
N PHE A 197 11.73 -11.86 1.73
CA PHE A 197 11.37 -10.50 2.14
C PHE A 197 12.52 -9.73 2.83
N TYR A 198 13.78 -10.11 2.57
CA TYR A 198 14.97 -9.39 3.04
C TYR A 198 15.04 -7.96 2.52
N SER A 199 14.48 -7.72 1.33
CA SER A 199 14.35 -6.42 0.67
C SER A 199 13.25 -5.53 1.25
N TYR A 200 12.46 -6.00 2.24
CA TYR A 200 11.43 -5.19 2.87
C TYR A 200 12.06 -3.91 3.44
N THR A 201 11.55 -2.77 3.00
CA THR A 201 12.02 -1.46 3.47
C THR A 201 10.88 -0.47 3.52
N GLU A 202 10.93 0.44 4.49
CA GLU A 202 9.97 1.54 4.60
C GLU A 202 10.70 2.87 4.61
N VAL A 203 10.20 3.83 3.83
CA VAL A 203 10.68 5.21 3.81
C VAL A 203 9.50 6.15 4.00
N MET A 204 9.70 7.25 4.71
CA MET A 204 8.65 8.27 4.91
C MET A 204 8.28 8.91 3.57
N LEU A 205 6.98 9.11 3.33
CA LEU A 205 6.46 9.78 2.15
C LEU A 205 5.90 11.13 2.58
N GLU A 206 6.60 12.21 2.23
CA GLU A 206 6.30 13.57 2.69
C GLU A 206 5.71 14.42 1.57
N CYS A 207 4.65 15.15 1.90
CA CYS A 207 4.01 16.14 1.03
C CYS A 207 3.86 17.42 1.84
N MET A 208 4.73 18.41 1.59
CA MET A 208 4.81 19.60 2.45
C MET A 208 4.88 20.90 1.65
N LYS A 209 4.25 21.96 2.16
CA LYS A 209 4.33 23.32 1.61
C LYS A 209 4.20 24.36 2.72
N ASP A 210 5.05 25.39 2.72
CA ASP A 210 4.98 26.53 3.65
C ASP A 210 4.74 26.10 5.12
N ASP A 211 5.58 25.17 5.61
CA ASP A 211 5.52 24.54 6.94
C ASP A 211 4.27 23.69 7.26
N VAL A 212 3.35 23.51 6.30
CA VAL A 212 2.23 22.59 6.42
C VAL A 212 2.64 21.20 5.95
N ASP A 213 2.61 20.24 6.86
CA ASP A 213 2.76 18.81 6.56
C ASP A 213 1.40 18.17 6.25
N TYR A 214 1.22 17.74 5.00
CA TYR A 214 0.07 16.92 4.60
C TYR A 214 0.42 15.46 4.86
N ASN A 215 0.49 15.10 6.13
CA ASN A 215 1.06 13.84 6.61
C ASN A 215 0.18 12.60 6.36
N LEU A 216 -1.11 12.77 6.06
CA LEU A 216 -2.07 11.67 5.93
C LEU A 216 -2.43 11.39 4.47
N VAL A 217 -1.76 10.42 3.83
CA VAL A 217 -2.15 9.92 2.52
C VAL A 217 -3.55 9.30 2.56
N GLN A 218 -4.40 9.68 1.61
CA GLN A 218 -5.78 9.19 1.50
C GLN A 218 -5.97 8.21 0.35
N ASP A 219 -5.24 8.42 -0.74
CA ASP A 219 -5.25 7.54 -1.90
C ASP A 219 -3.98 7.76 -2.73
N VAL A 220 -3.58 6.74 -3.49
CA VAL A 220 -2.44 6.78 -4.40
C VAL A 220 -2.77 6.14 -5.73
N TYR A 221 -2.20 6.68 -6.80
CA TYR A 221 -2.41 6.19 -8.16
C TYR A 221 -1.11 6.26 -8.95
N VAL A 222 -0.78 5.23 -9.71
CA VAL A 222 0.38 5.23 -10.61
C VAL A 222 -0.08 5.45 -12.04
N ALA A 223 0.54 6.42 -12.70
CA ALA A 223 0.34 6.66 -14.12
C ALA A 223 1.61 7.20 -14.77
N THR A 224 1.70 7.06 -16.08
CA THR A 224 2.78 7.67 -16.88
C THR A 224 2.59 9.19 -17.00
N ALA A 225 3.67 9.95 -16.92
CA ALA A 225 3.64 11.39 -17.18
C ALA A 225 3.54 11.71 -18.69
N GLY A 226 2.64 12.61 -19.08
CA GLY A 226 2.65 13.23 -20.41
C GLY A 226 3.76 14.27 -20.54
N TYR A 227 4.09 14.65 -21.78
CA TYR A 227 5.17 15.58 -22.12
C TYR A 227 5.34 16.77 -21.17
N ASN A 228 4.27 17.53 -20.89
CA ASN A 228 4.36 18.76 -20.10
C ASN A 228 4.78 18.50 -18.65
N LEU A 229 4.19 17.48 -18.01
CA LEU A 229 4.53 17.11 -16.64
C LEU A 229 5.93 16.49 -16.60
N ALA A 230 6.24 15.61 -17.56
CA ALA A 230 7.55 14.97 -17.67
C ALA A 230 8.67 16.01 -17.75
N LYS A 231 8.51 17.02 -18.62
CA LYS A 231 9.47 18.14 -18.77
C LYS A 231 9.68 18.89 -17.45
N ALA A 232 8.62 19.17 -16.70
CA ALA A 232 8.73 19.92 -15.46
C ALA A 232 9.35 19.11 -14.31
N LEU A 233 9.11 17.79 -14.28
CA LEU A 233 9.77 16.87 -13.34
C LEU A 233 11.20 16.49 -13.80
N GLY A 234 11.59 16.90 -15.02
CA GLY A 234 12.85 16.54 -15.65
C GLY A 234 12.99 15.03 -15.89
N ILE A 235 11.90 14.36 -16.20
CA ILE A 235 11.83 12.93 -16.55
C ILE A 235 11.42 12.77 -18.02
N SER A 236 11.49 11.55 -18.54
CA SER A 236 11.05 11.26 -19.90
C SER A 236 9.53 11.19 -19.97
N GLU A 237 8.95 11.58 -21.10
CA GLU A 237 7.55 11.29 -21.36
C GLU A 237 7.33 9.78 -21.34
N GLY A 238 6.25 9.34 -20.67
CA GLY A 238 5.98 7.92 -20.45
C GLY A 238 6.55 7.35 -19.15
N ASP A 239 7.45 8.06 -18.45
CA ASP A 239 7.99 7.60 -17.17
C ASP A 239 6.87 7.52 -16.11
N GLU A 240 6.93 6.50 -15.26
CA GLU A 240 5.94 6.27 -14.21
C GLU A 240 6.08 7.27 -13.06
N VAL A 241 4.94 7.78 -12.63
CA VAL A 241 4.82 8.73 -11.52
C VAL A 241 3.78 8.23 -10.55
N LEU A 242 4.13 8.25 -9.26
CA LEU A 242 3.18 8.05 -8.17
C LEU A 242 2.50 9.39 -7.87
N TYR A 243 1.18 9.41 -7.96
CA TYR A 243 0.34 10.54 -7.57
C TYR A 243 -0.32 10.19 -6.24
N GLY A 244 -0.23 11.07 -5.25
CA GLY A 244 -0.87 10.88 -3.96
C GLY A 244 -1.74 12.08 -3.60
N VAL A 245 -2.90 11.81 -3.02
CA VAL A 245 -3.71 12.82 -2.33
C VAL A 245 -3.50 12.70 -0.84
N PHE A 246 -3.21 13.82 -0.21
CA PHE A 246 -2.85 13.92 1.19
C PHE A 246 -3.76 14.91 1.90
N VAL A 247 -3.90 14.72 3.21
CA VAL A 247 -4.63 15.61 4.10
C VAL A 247 -3.72 15.96 5.27
N ALA A 248 -3.72 17.22 5.67
CA ALA A 248 -3.05 17.64 6.89
C ALA A 248 -3.87 17.16 8.09
N ASP A 249 -3.18 16.61 9.09
CA ASP A 249 -3.80 16.32 10.38
C ASP A 249 -4.18 17.61 11.13
N ASP A 250 -5.05 17.44 12.13
CA ASP A 250 -5.31 18.51 13.09
C ASP A 250 -4.27 18.44 14.20
N ALA A 251 -3.24 19.28 14.10
CA ALA A 251 -2.17 19.40 15.09
C ALA A 251 -2.67 19.72 16.52
N ASN A 252 -3.89 20.27 16.65
CA ASN A 252 -4.50 20.61 17.94
C ASN A 252 -5.41 19.50 18.50
N SER A 253 -5.67 18.44 17.73
CA SER A 253 -6.50 17.32 18.17
C SER A 253 -5.69 16.32 19.00
N PHE A 254 -6.26 15.89 20.14
CA PHE A 254 -5.76 14.75 20.89
C PHE A 254 -5.81 13.44 20.08
N GLN A 255 -6.67 13.38 19.06
CA GLN A 255 -6.74 12.27 18.10
C GLN A 255 -5.95 12.63 16.85
N ARG A 256 -4.69 12.17 16.80
CA ARG A 256 -3.67 12.47 15.77
C ARG A 256 -3.89 11.79 14.41
N ASN A 257 -5.08 11.24 14.19
CA ASN A 257 -5.52 10.65 12.92
C ASN A 257 -6.86 11.26 12.45
N PHE A 258 -7.17 12.49 12.87
CA PHE A 258 -8.38 13.19 12.41
C PHE A 258 -8.04 14.04 11.17
N PRO A 259 -8.47 13.61 9.96
CA PRO A 259 -8.14 14.33 8.74
C PRO A 259 -8.93 15.65 8.67
N THR A 260 -8.21 16.76 8.50
CA THR A 260 -8.82 18.08 8.29
C THR A 260 -9.42 18.20 6.89
N ARG A 261 -9.87 19.41 6.51
CA ARG A 261 -10.26 19.74 5.13
C ARG A 261 -9.16 20.47 4.35
N ARG A 262 -7.93 20.46 4.87
CA ARG A 262 -6.74 20.93 4.16
C ARG A 262 -6.09 19.76 3.44
N SER A 263 -6.15 19.78 2.12
CA SER A 263 -5.68 18.69 1.27
C SER A 263 -4.67 19.15 0.25
N ALA A 264 -3.85 18.20 -0.20
CA ALA A 264 -2.82 18.42 -1.17
C ALA A 264 -2.73 17.27 -2.18
N VAL A 265 -2.22 17.57 -3.38
CA VAL A 265 -1.78 16.57 -4.35
C VAL A 265 -0.27 16.67 -4.48
N CYS A 266 0.44 15.58 -4.22
CA CYS A 266 1.87 15.48 -4.48
C CYS A 266 2.15 14.42 -5.57
N VAL A 267 3.24 14.62 -6.31
CA VAL A 267 3.66 13.75 -7.40
C VAL A 267 5.13 13.34 -7.23
N TYR A 268 5.42 12.06 -7.43
CA TYR A 268 6.72 11.48 -7.16
C TYR A 268 7.15 10.60 -8.34
N PRO A 269 8.14 11.02 -9.15
CA PRO A 269 8.71 10.15 -10.18
C PRO A 269 9.28 8.87 -9.56
N ILE A 270 8.82 7.70 -10.01
CA ILE A 270 9.18 6.44 -9.34
C ILE A 270 10.68 6.17 -9.51
N GLN A 271 11.17 6.09 -10.73
CA GLN A 271 12.56 5.69 -11.01
C GLN A 271 13.57 6.78 -10.62
N LYS A 272 13.28 8.05 -10.93
CA LYS A 272 14.24 9.15 -10.70
C LYS A 272 14.28 9.62 -9.24
N HIS A 273 13.18 9.50 -8.50
CA HIS A 273 13.06 10.07 -7.16
C HIS A 273 12.84 9.03 -6.08
N ILE A 274 11.77 8.23 -6.15
CA ILE A 274 11.45 7.22 -5.13
C ILE A 274 12.59 6.20 -5.02
N GLU A 275 12.99 5.59 -6.13
CA GLU A 275 14.02 4.54 -6.12
C GLU A 275 15.38 5.06 -5.67
N LYS A 276 15.73 6.28 -6.08
CA LYS A 276 16.94 6.95 -5.60
C LYS A 276 16.94 7.12 -4.08
N LYS A 277 15.79 7.44 -3.47
CA LYS A 277 15.68 7.59 -2.01
C LYS A 277 15.75 6.26 -1.28
N PHE A 278 15.18 5.19 -1.83
CA PHE A 278 15.41 3.86 -1.28
C PHE A 278 16.88 3.45 -1.39
N GLU A 279 17.53 3.66 -2.54
CA GLU A 279 18.96 3.39 -2.74
C GLU A 279 19.82 4.14 -1.71
N GLU A 280 19.59 5.45 -1.53
CA GLU A 280 20.31 6.26 -0.54
C GLU A 280 20.17 5.70 0.88
N ASN A 281 18.95 5.39 1.33
CA ASN A 281 18.70 4.88 2.67
C ASN A 281 19.33 3.49 2.89
N ILE A 282 19.20 2.60 1.89
CA ILE A 282 19.76 1.25 1.96
C ILE A 282 21.28 1.32 1.99
N MET A 283 21.89 2.02 1.04
CA MET A 283 23.35 2.10 0.95
C MET A 283 23.97 2.75 2.19
N ASP A 284 23.32 3.72 2.82
CA ASP A 284 23.80 4.29 4.07
C ASP A 284 23.71 3.32 5.26
N CYS A 285 22.69 2.45 5.29
CA CYS A 285 22.65 1.34 6.23
C CYS A 285 23.81 0.36 5.96
N TYR A 286 24.07 -0.02 4.70
CA TYR A 286 25.20 -0.90 4.36
C TYR A 286 26.59 -0.27 4.57
N LYS A 287 26.69 1.05 4.77
CA LYS A 287 27.89 1.76 5.27
C LYS A 287 27.99 1.78 6.80
N GLY A 288 26.98 1.28 7.51
CA GLY A 288 26.93 1.26 8.98
C GLY A 288 26.62 2.61 9.64
N LEU A 289 26.04 3.56 8.89
CA LEU A 289 25.82 4.94 9.35
C LEU A 289 24.62 5.10 10.30
N TYR A 290 23.64 4.20 10.22
CA TYR A 290 22.36 4.33 10.91
C TYR A 290 21.95 3.05 11.65
N THR A 291 20.93 3.16 12.49
CA THR A 291 20.17 2.03 13.00
C THR A 291 18.99 1.74 12.07
N LYS A 292 18.58 0.48 12.01
CA LYS A 292 17.32 0.12 11.35
C LYS A 292 16.17 0.69 12.18
N GLN A 293 15.18 1.30 11.52
CA GLN A 293 14.15 2.10 12.20
C GLN A 293 12.76 1.44 12.18
N LEU A 294 12.68 0.10 12.26
CA LEU A 294 11.41 -0.64 12.27
C LEU A 294 11.27 -1.48 13.54
N PRO A 295 11.08 -0.84 14.71
CA PRO A 295 10.95 -1.56 15.98
C PRO A 295 9.76 -2.51 16.02
N TRP A 296 8.68 -2.22 15.29
CA TRP A 296 7.50 -3.08 15.18
C TRP A 296 7.76 -4.39 14.40
N PHE A 297 8.87 -4.50 13.68
CA PHE A 297 9.33 -5.69 12.96
C PHE A 297 10.65 -6.26 13.49
N LYS A 298 10.97 -6.00 14.78
CA LYS A 298 12.23 -6.43 15.43
C LYS A 298 13.49 -5.95 14.72
N SER A 299 13.40 -4.88 13.94
CA SER A 299 14.51 -4.37 13.15
C SER A 299 14.97 -3.03 13.70
N THR A 300 15.75 -3.09 14.78
CA THR A 300 16.30 -1.92 15.51
C THR A 300 17.81 -1.92 15.63
N ALA A 301 18.47 -2.99 15.19
CA ALA A 301 19.91 -3.13 15.32
C ALA A 301 20.66 -2.04 14.52
N LYS A 302 21.86 -1.70 14.98
CA LYS A 302 22.78 -0.88 14.19
C LYS A 302 23.08 -1.61 12.87
N CYS A 303 23.07 -0.87 11.77
CA CYS A 303 23.42 -1.46 10.49
C CYS A 303 24.89 -1.89 10.48
N LYS A 304 25.16 -3.05 9.87
CA LYS A 304 26.50 -3.60 9.74
C LYS A 304 27.17 -3.02 8.50
N PRO A 305 28.38 -2.44 8.60
CA PRO A 305 29.13 -1.98 7.44
C PRO A 305 29.54 -3.17 6.57
N THR A 306 29.46 -3.00 5.25
CA THR A 306 29.85 -3.99 4.24
C THR A 306 30.55 -3.31 3.06
N HIS A 307 31.12 -4.11 2.16
CA HIS A 307 31.69 -3.63 0.89
C HIS A 307 30.81 -3.95 -0.33
N LEU A 308 29.54 -4.30 -0.10
CA LEU A 308 28.61 -4.68 -1.17
C LEU A 308 28.19 -3.45 -1.99
N SER A 309 28.05 -3.64 -3.30
CA SER A 309 27.57 -2.61 -4.22
C SER A 309 26.04 -2.54 -4.22
N TRP A 310 25.47 -1.48 -4.81
CA TRP A 310 24.02 -1.38 -4.97
C TRP A 310 23.42 -2.62 -5.64
N LYS A 311 24.05 -3.12 -6.72
CA LYS A 311 23.57 -4.30 -7.46
C LYS A 311 23.49 -5.56 -6.58
N ASP A 312 24.35 -5.66 -5.57
CA ASP A 312 24.37 -6.81 -4.68
C ASP A 312 23.25 -6.72 -3.62
N VAL A 313 22.85 -5.50 -3.22
CA VAL A 313 21.95 -5.28 -2.07
C VAL A 313 20.56 -4.79 -2.46
N GLU A 314 20.35 -4.49 -3.74
CA GLU A 314 19.13 -3.90 -4.27
C GLU A 314 17.87 -4.69 -3.92
N CYS A 315 17.96 -6.03 -3.97
CA CYS A 315 16.90 -6.96 -3.54
C CYS A 315 17.17 -7.62 -2.18
N GLY A 316 17.89 -6.91 -1.31
CA GLY A 316 18.13 -7.35 0.06
C GLY A 316 19.19 -8.45 0.17
N GLN A 317 19.70 -8.61 1.38
CA GLN A 317 20.62 -9.66 1.79
C GLN A 317 20.21 -10.12 3.19
N ASP A 318 20.69 -11.28 3.63
CA ASP A 318 20.51 -11.77 4.99
C ASP A 318 21.12 -10.83 6.05
N VAL A 319 22.17 -10.11 5.68
CA VAL A 319 22.70 -8.96 6.41
C VAL A 319 21.84 -7.73 6.16
N ASN A 320 21.63 -6.94 7.21
CA ASN A 320 20.89 -5.68 7.12
C ASN A 320 19.44 -5.79 6.59
N THR A 321 18.74 -6.91 6.79
CA THR A 321 17.30 -7.07 6.47
C THR A 321 16.37 -6.04 7.13
N ASN A 322 15.20 -5.79 6.52
CA ASN A 322 14.10 -4.99 7.08
C ASN A 322 14.54 -3.57 7.46
N ILE A 323 14.89 -2.74 6.48
CA ILE A 323 15.47 -1.40 6.71
C ILE A 323 14.38 -0.33 6.78
N GLY A 324 14.30 0.38 7.91
CA GLY A 324 13.55 1.64 8.01
C GLY A 324 14.46 2.81 7.64
N GLY A 325 14.13 3.52 6.56
CA GLY A 325 14.89 4.66 6.06
C GLY A 325 14.62 5.94 6.84
N GLY A 326 15.70 6.64 7.20
CA GLY A 326 15.63 7.92 7.92
C GLY A 326 15.52 9.14 7.01
N LYS A 327 15.82 9.00 5.71
CA LYS A 327 15.73 10.09 4.73
C LYS A 327 14.40 10.00 3.96
N PRO A 328 13.51 10.99 4.08
CA PRO A 328 12.17 10.94 3.47
C PRO A 328 12.21 11.08 1.94
N ILE A 329 11.15 10.59 1.30
CA ILE A 329 10.76 10.91 -0.09
C ILE A 329 9.86 12.15 -0.01
N SER A 330 10.43 13.34 -0.18
CA SER A 330 9.72 14.61 0.02
C SER A 330 9.35 15.28 -1.30
N ALA A 331 8.11 15.75 -1.43
CA ALA A 331 7.66 16.56 -2.55
C ALA A 331 6.88 17.79 -2.08
N GLU A 332 6.97 18.86 -2.86
CA GLU A 332 6.06 20.00 -2.75
C GLU A 332 4.78 19.71 -3.54
N PRO A 333 3.59 20.02 -3.00
CA PRO A 333 2.33 19.74 -3.66
C PRO A 333 2.10 20.61 -4.91
N VAL A 334 1.56 19.96 -5.95
CA VAL A 334 1.15 20.61 -7.20
C VAL A 334 -0.22 21.28 -7.11
N LEU A 335 -0.99 20.95 -6.05
CA LEU A 335 -2.28 21.54 -5.72
C LEU A 335 -2.47 21.48 -4.21
N THR A 336 -2.94 22.57 -3.61
CA THR A 336 -3.40 22.64 -2.22
C THR A 336 -4.79 23.25 -2.16
N VAL A 337 -5.64 22.75 -1.25
CA VAL A 337 -7.00 23.24 -1.03
C VAL A 337 -7.29 23.23 0.47
N ASP A 338 -7.80 24.33 1.03
CA ASP A 338 -8.04 24.46 2.47
C ASP A 338 -9.48 24.17 2.92
N ASN A 339 -10.39 23.92 1.97
CA ASN A 339 -11.83 23.81 2.24
C ASN A 339 -12.47 22.51 1.73
N ALA A 340 -11.67 21.52 1.35
CA ALA A 340 -12.16 20.22 0.86
C ALA A 340 -11.19 19.11 1.25
N ARG A 341 -11.72 18.00 1.77
CA ARG A 341 -10.91 16.81 2.04
C ARG A 341 -10.85 15.93 0.81
N PHE A 342 -9.66 15.70 0.25
CA PHE A 342 -9.47 14.76 -0.85
C PHE A 342 -9.60 13.32 -0.36
N THR A 343 -10.24 12.48 -1.17
CA THR A 343 -10.57 11.09 -0.80
C THR A 343 -10.10 10.06 -1.82
N ALA A 344 -9.90 10.46 -3.07
CA ALA A 344 -9.49 9.58 -4.15
C ALA A 344 -8.74 10.34 -5.24
N ILE A 345 -7.89 9.64 -5.99
CA ILE A 345 -7.22 10.17 -7.18
C ILE A 345 -7.17 9.13 -8.29
N ALA A 346 -7.48 9.55 -9.51
CA ALA A 346 -7.23 8.78 -10.73
C ALA A 346 -6.56 9.69 -11.75
N VAL A 347 -5.55 9.17 -12.46
CA VAL A 347 -4.77 9.98 -13.41
C VAL A 347 -4.76 9.31 -14.77
N ASN A 348 -4.93 10.12 -15.81
CA ASN A 348 -4.80 9.67 -17.18
C ASN A 348 -3.97 10.66 -18.00
N THR A 349 -3.28 10.15 -19.01
CA THR A 349 -2.49 10.95 -19.94
C THR A 349 -3.13 10.86 -21.32
N THR A 350 -3.53 12.01 -21.87
CA THR A 350 -4.21 12.11 -23.16
C THR A 350 -3.55 13.21 -23.98
N ARG A 351 -3.10 12.87 -25.21
CA ARG A 351 -2.46 13.80 -26.15
C ARG A 351 -1.32 14.61 -25.52
N GLY A 352 -0.43 13.94 -24.76
CA GLY A 352 0.71 14.57 -24.08
C GLY A 352 0.36 15.40 -22.84
N SER A 353 -0.91 15.49 -22.46
CA SER A 353 -1.37 16.17 -21.24
C SER A 353 -1.74 15.16 -20.16
N THR A 354 -1.23 15.38 -18.95
CA THR A 354 -1.66 14.64 -17.75
C THR A 354 -2.87 15.34 -17.12
N VAL A 355 -3.92 14.56 -16.86
CA VAL A 355 -5.14 15.02 -16.18
C VAL A 355 -5.40 14.13 -14.96
N ALA A 356 -5.47 14.75 -13.78
CA ALA A 356 -5.87 14.10 -12.54
C ALA A 356 -7.34 14.39 -12.21
N PHE A 357 -8.06 13.37 -11.79
CA PHE A 357 -9.42 13.41 -11.27
C PHE A 357 -9.35 13.15 -9.77
N ILE A 358 -9.82 14.10 -8.97
CA ILE A 358 -9.67 14.07 -7.51
C ILE A 358 -11.06 14.08 -6.89
N GLY A 359 -11.38 13.04 -6.12
CA GLY A 359 -12.63 12.94 -5.36
C GLY A 359 -12.53 13.73 -4.05
N THR A 360 -13.63 14.34 -3.62
CA THR A 360 -13.74 15.06 -2.35
C THR A 360 -14.73 14.40 -1.39
N ASP A 361 -14.60 14.72 -0.10
CA ASP A 361 -15.51 14.27 0.97
C ASP A 361 -16.97 14.71 0.80
N ASP A 362 -17.19 15.81 0.08
CA ASP A 362 -18.52 16.33 -0.26
C ASP A 362 -19.06 15.86 -1.63
N GLY A 363 -18.42 14.85 -2.23
CA GLY A 363 -18.92 14.16 -3.41
C GLY A 363 -18.65 14.87 -4.75
N ARG A 364 -17.72 15.83 -4.79
CA ARG A 364 -17.30 16.49 -6.02
C ARG A 364 -16.09 15.78 -6.65
N ILE A 365 -15.90 16.03 -7.95
CA ILE A 365 -14.72 15.61 -8.69
C ILE A 365 -14.02 16.85 -9.22
N LEU A 366 -12.81 17.12 -8.75
CA LEU A 366 -11.94 18.15 -9.30
C LEU A 366 -11.13 17.56 -10.45
N LYS A 367 -10.92 18.36 -11.50
CA LYS A 367 -10.08 17.99 -12.64
C LYS A 367 -8.89 18.92 -12.70
N LEU A 368 -7.69 18.37 -12.58
CA LEU A 368 -6.44 19.13 -12.63
C LEU A 368 -5.66 18.72 -13.88
N GLY A 369 -5.49 19.66 -14.81
CA GLY A 369 -4.60 19.51 -15.96
C GLY A 369 -3.26 20.20 -15.71
N TYR A 370 -2.15 19.56 -16.02
CA TYR A 370 -0.82 20.17 -15.77
C TYR A 370 -0.58 21.48 -16.55
N ALA A 371 -1.20 21.64 -17.73
CA ALA A 371 -1.20 22.92 -18.44
C ALA A 371 -1.85 24.07 -17.63
N SER A 372 -2.79 23.75 -16.74
CA SER A 372 -3.48 24.71 -15.87
C SER A 372 -2.70 25.05 -14.59
N VAL A 373 -1.78 24.19 -14.14
CA VAL A 373 -0.94 24.44 -12.94
C VAL A 373 0.08 25.56 -13.21
N LEU A 374 0.66 25.60 -14.41
CA LEU A 374 1.51 26.72 -14.86
C LEU A 374 0.76 28.06 -14.87
N ILE A 375 -0.55 28.05 -15.10
CA ILE A 375 -1.38 29.27 -15.10
C ILE A 375 -1.66 29.75 -13.67
N LEU A 376 -1.84 28.83 -12.71
CA LEU A 376 -2.04 29.18 -11.30
C LEU A 376 -0.74 29.69 -10.65
N HIS A 377 0.42 29.07 -10.92
CA HIS A 377 1.70 29.62 -10.47
C HIS A 377 2.14 30.88 -11.23
N GLY A 378 1.61 31.12 -12.43
CA GLY A 378 1.87 32.34 -13.20
C GLY A 378 1.08 33.57 -12.73
N HIS A 379 0.11 33.42 -11.83
CA HIS A 379 -0.75 34.53 -11.40
C HIS A 379 -0.42 35.11 -10.02
N ASP A 380 0.57 34.56 -9.31
CA ASP A 380 1.04 35.04 -8.00
C ASP A 380 2.45 35.68 -8.07
N SER A 381 2.74 36.36 -9.17
CA SER A 381 3.98 37.13 -9.33
C SER A 381 3.76 38.32 -10.26
N ARG A 382 3.59 39.50 -9.64
CA ARG A 382 3.56 40.85 -10.22
C ARG A 382 2.22 41.32 -10.80
N LYS A 383 1.52 42.15 -10.02
CA LYS A 383 1.17 43.53 -10.40
C LYS A 383 0.67 44.31 -9.16
N GLN A 384 1.61 44.70 -8.30
CA GLN A 384 1.53 46.01 -7.63
C GLN A 384 2.48 46.93 -8.39
N TYR A 385 1.93 47.78 -9.24
CA TYR A 385 2.57 48.98 -9.77
C TYR A 385 1.46 49.99 -10.04
N GLY A 386 1.56 51.16 -9.41
CA GLY A 386 0.71 52.33 -9.63
C GLY A 386 -0.13 52.67 -8.42
#